data_AF-A0A0E0GLC2-F1
#
_entry.id   AF-A0A0E0GLC2-F1
#
_cell.length_a   1.000
_cell.length_b   1.000
_cell.length_c   1.000
_cell.angle_alpha   90.00
_cell.angle_beta   90.00
_cell.angle_gamma   90.00
#
_symmetry.space_group_name_H-M   'P 1'
#
loop_
_entity.id
_entity.type
_entity.pdbx_description
1 polymer ?
#
loop_
_entity_poly.entity_id
_entity_poly.type
_entity_poly.pdbx_seq_one_letter_code
_entity_poly.pdbx_strand_id
1 'polypeptide(L)'
;MSVAPATEGSARRSAAAAAEEEEERQRNRKRSNRLSAQRSRMKKQQYVDGLAVEAEQLRRENDAMRAGAGAVLQRCRLVEQENRVLAAHARELCSALQLRASQLRLLGEVAGVPLDVPDVADHLVQLYGGDLGMTPLSPPPLLPPLPPQIEMLYFQPDSVMDPVSMLQGYENI
;
A
#
# COMPACT_ATOMS: atom_id res chain seq x y z
N MET A 1 -34.09 85.49 39.05
CA MET A 1 -34.71 84.67 38.00
C MET A 1 -33.82 83.46 37.78
N SER A 2 -34.23 82.27 38.22
CA SER A 2 -33.48 81.01 38.07
C SER A 2 -34.20 80.15 37.05
N VAL A 3 -33.58 79.91 35.90
CA VAL A 3 -34.12 79.08 34.81
C VAL A 3 -33.54 77.68 34.99
N ALA A 4 -34.40 76.72 35.32
CA ALA A 4 -34.04 75.30 35.43
C ALA A 4 -33.72 74.69 34.04
N PRO A 5 -32.85 73.67 33.95
CA PRO A 5 -32.23 73.27 32.69
C PRO A 5 -33.12 72.33 31.87
N ALA A 6 -33.61 72.80 30.72
CA ALA A 6 -34.29 71.97 29.72
C ALA A 6 -33.37 70.94 29.03
N THR A 7 -32.05 71.03 29.24
CA THR A 7 -31.01 70.22 28.60
C THR A 7 -30.87 68.82 29.21
N GLU A 8 -31.18 68.63 30.49
CA GLU A 8 -31.02 67.33 31.18
C GLU A 8 -31.98 66.25 30.66
N GLY A 9 -33.21 66.62 30.32
CA GLY A 9 -34.19 65.70 29.77
C GLY A 9 -33.84 65.22 28.35
N SER A 10 -33.18 66.07 27.56
CA SER A 10 -32.73 65.72 26.21
C SER A 10 -31.51 64.79 26.24
N ALA A 11 -30.55 65.07 27.12
CA ALA A 11 -29.35 64.25 27.30
C ALA A 11 -29.65 62.85 27.85
N ARG A 12 -30.64 62.74 28.76
CA ARG A 12 -31.09 61.43 29.27
C ARG A 12 -31.78 60.58 28.20
N ARG A 13 -32.58 61.20 27.32
CA ARG A 13 -33.22 60.48 26.20
C ARG A 13 -32.22 59.99 25.15
N SER A 14 -31.19 60.79 24.84
CA SER A 14 -30.11 60.36 23.94
C SER A 14 -29.26 59.24 24.54
N ALA A 15 -29.00 59.27 25.85
CA ALA A 15 -28.29 58.22 26.54
C ALA A 15 -29.09 56.90 26.60
N ALA A 16 -30.41 56.99 26.80
CA ALA A 16 -31.30 55.83 26.77
C ALA A 16 -31.38 55.21 25.36
N ALA A 17 -31.48 56.03 24.31
CA ALA A 17 -31.47 55.57 22.92
C ALA A 17 -30.13 54.89 22.55
N ALA A 18 -29.00 55.44 22.99
CA ALA A 18 -27.69 54.83 22.78
C ALA A 18 -27.53 53.48 23.52
N ALA A 19 -28.11 53.35 24.72
CA ALA A 19 -28.12 52.10 25.47
C ALA A 19 -28.99 51.02 24.80
N GLU A 20 -30.15 51.39 24.27
CA GLU A 20 -31.04 50.49 23.52
C GLU A 20 -30.38 50.02 22.20
N GLU A 21 -29.70 50.92 21.50
CA GLU A 21 -28.94 50.58 20.29
C GLU A 21 -27.75 49.65 20.60
N GLU A 22 -27.05 49.85 21.71
CA GLU A 22 -25.99 48.95 22.18
C GLU A 22 -26.54 47.56 22.51
N GLU A 23 -27.69 47.49 23.17
CA GLU A 23 -28.35 46.23 23.49
C GLU A 23 -28.78 45.49 22.20
N GLU A 24 -29.34 46.20 21.23
CA GLU A 24 -29.69 45.63 19.93
C GLU A 24 -28.45 45.13 19.18
N ARG A 25 -27.36 45.91 19.15
CA ARG A 25 -26.07 45.47 18.58
C ARG A 25 -25.55 44.21 19.28
N GLN A 26 -25.65 44.12 20.61
CA GLN A 26 -25.21 42.93 21.34
C GLN A 26 -26.07 41.70 21.00
N ARG A 27 -27.39 41.86 20.91
CA ARG A 27 -28.32 40.79 20.48
C ARG A 27 -27.99 40.32 19.06
N ASN A 28 -27.74 41.24 18.14
CA ASN A 28 -27.37 40.95 16.75
C ASN A 28 -26.02 40.23 16.66
N ARG A 29 -25.01 40.65 17.42
CA ARG A 29 -23.71 39.96 17.51
C ARG A 29 -23.85 38.53 18.04
N LYS A 30 -24.65 38.31 19.08
CA LYS A 30 -24.91 36.97 19.62
C LYS A 30 -25.58 36.07 18.58
N ARG A 31 -26.57 36.58 17.84
CA ARG A 31 -27.24 35.83 16.77
C ARG A 31 -26.29 35.51 15.62
N SER A 32 -25.50 36.48 15.16
CA SER A 32 -24.52 36.31 14.08
C SER A 32 -23.42 35.31 14.46
N ASN A 33 -22.83 35.42 15.65
CA ASN A 33 -21.83 34.47 16.14
C ASN A 33 -22.39 33.05 16.32
N ARG A 34 -23.63 32.92 16.78
CA ARG A 34 -24.28 31.61 16.86
C ARG A 34 -24.39 30.96 15.49
N LEU A 35 -24.84 31.71 14.49
CA LEU A 35 -24.98 31.22 13.12
C LEU A 35 -23.61 30.95 12.48
N SER A 36 -22.60 31.78 12.70
CA SER A 36 -21.25 31.57 12.16
C SER A 36 -20.56 30.36 12.78
N ALA A 37 -20.69 30.16 14.11
CA ALA A 37 -20.18 28.97 14.80
C ALA A 37 -20.87 27.70 14.29
N GLN A 38 -22.20 27.73 14.09
CA GLN A 38 -22.94 26.60 13.52
C GLN A 38 -22.45 26.27 12.09
N ARG A 39 -22.31 27.29 11.22
CA ARG A 39 -21.80 27.11 9.85
C ARG A 39 -20.38 26.56 9.84
N SER A 40 -19.52 27.05 10.73
CA SER A 40 -18.15 26.57 10.86
C SER A 40 -18.09 25.10 11.28
N ARG A 41 -18.89 24.71 12.28
CA ARG A 41 -19.04 23.31 12.71
C ARG A 41 -19.55 22.42 11.58
N MET A 42 -20.59 22.86 10.87
CA MET A 42 -21.15 22.11 9.72
C MET A 42 -20.12 21.93 8.60
N LYS A 43 -19.37 22.99 8.25
CA LYS A 43 -18.30 22.90 7.23
C LYS A 43 -17.20 21.94 7.65
N LYS A 44 -16.80 21.95 8.93
CA LYS A 44 -15.81 21.00 9.46
C LYS A 44 -16.34 19.56 9.42
N GLN A 45 -17.62 19.36 9.77
CA GLN A 45 -18.25 18.03 9.69
C GLN A 45 -18.24 17.50 8.26
N GLN A 46 -18.69 18.30 7.29
CA GLN A 46 -18.68 17.93 5.88
C GLN A 46 -17.28 17.58 5.36
N TYR A 47 -16.26 18.31 5.82
CA TYR A 47 -14.88 18.01 5.47
C TYR A 47 -14.41 16.67 6.05
N VAL A 48 -14.71 16.39 7.32
CA VAL A 48 -14.39 15.11 7.98
C VAL A 48 -15.14 13.95 7.31
N ASP A 49 -16.42 14.14 7.00
CA ASP A 49 -17.21 13.14 6.28
C ASP A 49 -16.62 12.86 4.89
N GLY A 50 -16.16 13.90 4.18
CA GLY A 50 -15.44 13.77 2.92
C GLY A 50 -14.15 12.96 3.04
N LEU A 51 -13.32 13.24 4.06
CA LEU A 51 -12.12 12.47 4.34
C LEU A 51 -12.43 11.00 4.67
N ALA A 52 -13.53 10.73 5.39
CA ALA A 52 -13.94 9.36 5.71
C ALA A 52 -14.32 8.57 4.45
N VAL A 53 -15.00 9.21 3.49
CA VAL A 53 -15.33 8.61 2.20
C VAL A 53 -14.07 8.32 1.39
N GLU A 54 -13.13 9.27 1.33
CA GLU A 54 -11.85 9.10 0.62
C GLU A 54 -11.01 7.98 1.23
N ALA A 55 -10.89 7.93 2.56
CA ALA A 55 -10.17 6.87 3.26
C ALA A 55 -10.77 5.49 2.96
N GLU A 56 -12.11 5.39 2.94
CA GLU A 56 -12.81 4.16 2.63
C GLU A 56 -12.62 3.73 1.17
N GLN A 57 -12.59 4.68 0.23
CA GLN A 57 -12.27 4.40 -1.17
C GLN A 57 -10.84 3.87 -1.30
N LEU A 58 -9.87 4.56 -0.71
CA LEU A 58 -8.46 4.15 -0.72
C LEU A 58 -8.25 2.78 -0.08
N ARG A 59 -9.02 2.44 0.96
CA ARG A 59 -9.00 1.11 1.58
C ARG A 59 -9.40 0.04 0.58
N ARG A 60 -10.54 0.21 -0.11
CA ARG A 60 -11.02 -0.74 -1.12
C ARG A 60 -10.05 -0.88 -2.29
N GLU A 61 -9.47 0.21 -2.75
CA GLU A 61 -8.46 0.20 -3.81
C GLU A 61 -7.21 -0.58 -3.37
N ASN A 62 -6.74 -0.38 -2.14
CA ASN A 62 -5.63 -1.14 -1.57
C ASN A 62 -5.95 -2.64 -1.48
N ASP A 63 -7.13 -3.01 -1.00
CA ASP A 63 -7.52 -4.41 -0.87
C ASP A 63 -7.61 -5.09 -2.25
N ALA A 64 -8.15 -4.40 -3.26
CA ALA A 64 -8.17 -4.88 -4.63
C ALA A 64 -6.75 -5.06 -5.22
N MET A 65 -5.86 -4.09 -4.99
CA MET A 65 -4.45 -4.20 -5.41
C MET A 65 -3.75 -5.38 -4.72
N ARG A 66 -3.98 -5.58 -3.42
CA ARG A 66 -3.40 -6.72 -2.67
C ARG A 66 -3.89 -8.05 -3.21
N ALA A 67 -5.18 -8.18 -3.50
CA ALA A 67 -5.74 -9.39 -4.09
C ALA A 67 -5.13 -9.67 -5.48
N GLY A 68 -4.99 -8.63 -6.31
CA GLY A 68 -4.35 -8.74 -7.63
C GLY A 68 -2.88 -9.17 -7.53
N ALA A 69 -2.11 -8.54 -6.64
CA ALA A 69 -0.72 -8.91 -6.39
C ALA A 69 -0.59 -10.35 -5.87
N GLY A 70 -1.46 -10.76 -4.94
CA GLY A 70 -1.52 -12.12 -4.43
C GLY A 70 -1.75 -13.15 -5.54
N ALA A 71 -2.69 -12.90 -6.45
CA ALA A 71 -2.96 -13.79 -7.58
C ALA A 71 -1.75 -13.92 -8.53
N VAL A 72 -1.07 -12.81 -8.84
CA VAL A 72 0.15 -12.82 -9.67
C VAL A 72 1.26 -13.60 -8.99
N LEU A 73 1.49 -13.40 -7.68
CA LEU A 73 2.51 -14.12 -6.92
C LEU A 73 2.26 -15.63 -6.93
N GLN A 74 1.01 -16.08 -6.77
CA GLN A 74 0.68 -17.51 -6.87
C GLN A 74 1.00 -18.07 -8.26
N ARG A 75 0.68 -17.33 -9.32
CA ARG A 75 1.01 -17.74 -10.69
C ARG A 75 2.52 -17.82 -10.93
N CYS A 76 3.29 -16.85 -10.42
CA CYS A 76 4.75 -16.87 -10.47
C CYS A 76 5.32 -18.12 -9.79
N ARG A 77 4.82 -18.48 -8.59
CA ARG A 77 5.24 -19.68 -7.87
C ARG A 77 4.99 -20.97 -8.65
N LEU A 78 3.84 -21.07 -9.33
CA LEU A 78 3.53 -22.23 -10.18
C LEU A 78 4.52 -22.34 -11.36
N VAL A 79 4.77 -21.22 -12.05
CA VAL A 79 5.74 -21.18 -13.16
C VAL A 79 7.16 -21.48 -12.68
N GLU A 80 7.56 -20.99 -11.50
CA GLU A 80 8.85 -21.33 -10.89
C GLU A 80 8.96 -22.83 -10.58
N GLN A 81 7.88 -23.46 -10.09
CA GLN A 81 7.85 -24.89 -9.85
C GLN A 81 7.99 -25.67 -11.16
N GLU A 82 7.25 -25.30 -12.20
CA GLU A 82 7.35 -25.90 -13.54
C GLU A 82 8.77 -25.75 -14.10
N ASN A 83 9.36 -24.56 -13.99
CA ASN A 83 10.75 -24.32 -14.42
C ASN A 83 11.76 -25.20 -13.67
N ARG A 84 11.56 -25.46 -12.37
CA ARG A 84 12.43 -26.37 -11.62
C ARG A 84 12.33 -27.81 -12.13
N VAL A 85 11.12 -28.27 -12.45
CA VAL A 85 10.90 -29.61 -13.03
C VAL A 85 11.55 -29.71 -14.41
N LEU A 86 11.33 -28.72 -15.28
CA LEU A 86 11.95 -28.68 -16.61
C LEU A 86 13.48 -28.63 -16.53
N ALA A 87 14.02 -27.84 -15.60
CA ALA A 87 15.46 -27.79 -15.36
C ALA A 87 16.00 -29.15 -14.89
N ALA A 88 15.30 -29.86 -14.01
CA ALA A 88 15.69 -31.20 -13.58
C ALA A 88 15.75 -32.18 -14.76
N HIS A 89 14.70 -32.22 -15.59
CA HIS A 89 14.68 -33.05 -16.80
C HIS A 89 15.80 -32.66 -17.79
N ALA A 90 16.08 -31.37 -17.96
CA ALA A 90 17.16 -30.91 -18.82
C ALA A 90 18.54 -31.39 -18.33
N ARG A 91 18.79 -31.40 -17.01
CA ARG A 91 20.02 -31.96 -16.42
C ARG A 91 20.13 -33.46 -16.66
N GLU A 92 19.05 -34.21 -16.45
CA GLU A 92 19.01 -35.64 -16.72
C GLU A 92 19.36 -35.94 -18.18
N LEU A 93 18.72 -35.24 -19.12
CA LEU A 93 19.00 -35.39 -20.55
C LEU A 93 20.45 -35.01 -20.91
N CYS A 94 20.96 -33.90 -20.37
CA CYS A 94 22.34 -33.47 -20.59
C CYS A 94 23.34 -34.54 -20.12
N SER A 95 23.16 -35.06 -18.90
CA SER A 95 24.00 -36.11 -18.33
C SER A 95 23.92 -37.41 -19.15
N ALA A 96 22.73 -37.78 -19.62
CA ALA A 96 22.54 -38.98 -20.43
C ALA A 96 23.21 -38.86 -21.80
N LEU A 97 23.20 -37.66 -22.41
CA LEU A 97 23.91 -37.40 -23.66
C LEU A 97 25.43 -37.49 -23.47
N GLN A 98 25.96 -36.90 -22.41
CA GLN A 98 27.40 -36.97 -22.09
C GLN A 98 27.84 -38.43 -21.87
N LEU A 99 27.08 -39.19 -21.09
CA LEU A 99 27.36 -40.61 -20.84
C LEU A 99 27.33 -41.43 -22.14
N ARG A 100 26.34 -41.22 -23.01
CA ARG A 100 26.27 -41.91 -24.29
C ARG A 100 27.42 -41.52 -25.21
N ALA A 101 27.79 -40.25 -25.25
CA ALA A 101 28.93 -39.78 -26.02
C ALA A 101 30.24 -40.46 -25.54
N SER A 102 30.47 -40.55 -24.23
CA SER A 102 31.64 -41.24 -23.68
C SER A 102 31.64 -42.75 -23.97
N GLN A 103 30.47 -43.40 -23.93
CA GLN A 103 30.35 -44.82 -24.28
C GLN A 103 30.69 -45.07 -25.75
N LEU A 104 30.24 -44.22 -26.67
CA LEU A 104 30.58 -44.34 -28.09
C LEU A 104 32.08 -44.13 -28.35
N ARG A 105 32.70 -43.16 -27.68
CA ARG A 105 34.16 -42.95 -27.76
C ARG A 105 34.91 -44.20 -27.31
N LEU A 106 34.54 -44.77 -26.16
CA LEU A 106 35.14 -46.01 -25.63
C LEU A 106 34.96 -47.20 -26.59
N LEU A 107 33.77 -47.37 -27.17
CA LEU A 107 33.53 -48.45 -28.14
C LEU A 107 34.38 -48.29 -29.40
N GLY A 108 34.56 -47.06 -29.89
CA GLY A 108 35.45 -46.77 -31.02
C GLY A 108 36.90 -47.14 -30.73
N GLU A 109 37.39 -46.77 -29.54
CA GLU A 109 38.73 -47.15 -29.06
C GLU A 109 38.90 -48.67 -29.01
N VAL A 110 37.95 -49.39 -28.42
CA VAL A 110 38.00 -50.86 -28.31
C VAL A 110 37.92 -51.55 -29.67
N ALA A 111 37.10 -51.03 -30.59
CA ALA A 111 36.95 -51.58 -31.94
C ALA A 111 38.12 -51.22 -32.87
N GLY A 112 39.03 -50.32 -32.46
CA GLY A 112 40.07 -49.77 -33.32
C GLY A 112 39.52 -48.91 -34.47
N VAL A 113 38.29 -48.40 -34.33
CA VAL A 113 37.63 -47.56 -35.33
C VAL A 113 37.45 -46.17 -34.76
N PRO A 114 38.11 -45.13 -35.31
CA PRO A 114 37.93 -43.76 -34.83
C PRO A 114 36.50 -43.30 -35.13
N LEU A 115 35.72 -43.08 -34.06
CA LEU A 115 34.38 -42.49 -34.13
C LEU A 115 34.47 -41.00 -33.79
N ASP A 116 34.10 -40.15 -34.75
CA ASP A 116 33.99 -38.70 -34.54
C ASP A 116 32.67 -38.37 -33.81
N VAL A 117 32.68 -38.55 -32.49
CA VAL A 117 31.53 -38.26 -31.64
C VAL A 117 31.55 -36.77 -31.28
N PRO A 118 30.51 -35.99 -31.61
CA PRO A 118 30.43 -34.59 -31.21
C PRO A 118 30.18 -34.46 -29.70
N ASP A 119 30.83 -33.49 -29.07
CA ASP A 119 30.56 -33.17 -27.67
C ASP A 119 29.19 -32.51 -27.50
N VAL A 120 28.63 -32.65 -26.29
CA VAL A 120 27.42 -31.91 -25.91
C VAL A 120 27.76 -30.43 -25.87
N ALA A 121 26.91 -29.60 -26.47
CA ALA A 121 27.18 -28.17 -26.61
C ALA A 121 27.47 -27.48 -25.26
N ASP A 122 28.54 -26.68 -25.22
CA ASP A 122 29.09 -26.07 -23.99
C ASP A 122 28.05 -25.32 -23.16
N HIS A 123 27.14 -24.60 -23.81
CA HIS A 123 26.09 -23.85 -23.12
C HIS A 123 25.09 -24.75 -22.38
N LEU A 124 24.81 -25.96 -22.90
CA LEU A 124 23.95 -26.93 -22.20
C LEU A 124 24.68 -27.52 -21.00
N VAL A 125 25.98 -27.77 -21.12
CA VAL A 125 26.82 -28.23 -20.02
C VAL A 125 26.97 -27.12 -18.97
N GLN A 126 27.08 -25.86 -19.36
CA GLN A 126 27.12 -24.74 -18.43
C GLN A 126 25.81 -24.53 -17.68
N LEU A 127 24.66 -24.70 -18.35
CA LEU A 127 23.33 -24.51 -17.76
C LEU A 127 22.85 -25.72 -16.95
N TYR A 128 23.21 -26.93 -17.37
CA TYR A 128 22.62 -28.18 -16.88
C TYR A 128 23.64 -29.26 -16.48
N GLY A 129 24.94 -29.02 -16.63
CA GLY A 129 26.03 -30.00 -16.42
C GLY A 129 26.50 -30.20 -14.97
N GLY A 130 25.60 -30.06 -14.00
CA GLY A 130 25.68 -30.74 -12.70
C GLY A 130 26.75 -30.33 -11.66
N ASP A 131 27.84 -29.61 -11.97
CA ASP A 131 28.97 -29.47 -11.02
C ASP A 131 29.42 -28.05 -10.67
N LEU A 132 28.66 -27.03 -11.05
CA LEU A 132 28.76 -25.72 -10.40
C LEU A 132 27.50 -25.56 -9.57
N GLY A 133 27.67 -25.21 -8.29
CA GLY A 133 26.62 -24.96 -7.30
C GLY A 133 25.67 -23.82 -7.66
N MET A 134 25.10 -23.87 -8.86
CA MET A 134 23.94 -23.16 -9.29
C MET A 134 22.80 -23.79 -8.52
N THR A 135 22.58 -23.22 -7.34
CA THR A 135 21.24 -23.08 -6.76
C THR A 135 20.21 -23.08 -7.90
N PRO A 136 19.08 -23.80 -7.76
CA PRO A 136 18.00 -23.69 -8.75
C PRO A 136 17.84 -22.21 -9.08
N LEU A 137 17.55 -21.89 -10.34
CA LEU A 137 17.22 -20.54 -10.82
C LEU A 137 16.08 -20.00 -9.95
N SER A 138 16.41 -19.62 -8.73
CA SER A 138 15.61 -18.85 -7.84
C SER A 138 15.65 -17.53 -8.57
N PRO A 139 14.51 -17.01 -9.01
CA PRO A 139 14.52 -15.62 -9.41
C PRO A 139 15.17 -14.84 -8.25
N PRO A 140 15.99 -13.82 -8.54
CA PRO A 140 16.33 -12.86 -7.50
C PRO A 140 15.00 -12.47 -6.83
N PRO A 141 14.96 -12.32 -5.49
CA PRO A 141 13.71 -11.92 -4.84
C PRO A 141 13.17 -10.73 -5.61
N LEU A 142 12.01 -10.92 -6.26
CA LEU A 142 11.51 -9.99 -7.29
C LEU A 142 11.17 -8.62 -6.70
N LEU A 143 11.25 -8.49 -5.39
CA LEU A 143 11.32 -7.23 -4.69
C LEU A 143 12.43 -7.32 -3.62
N PRO A 144 13.13 -6.21 -3.30
CA PRO A 144 13.71 -6.09 -1.97
C PRO A 144 12.66 -6.50 -0.94
N PRO A 145 13.02 -7.19 0.16
CA PRO A 145 12.05 -7.55 1.19
C PRO A 145 11.24 -6.29 1.49
N LEU A 146 9.93 -6.37 1.24
CA LEU A 146 9.06 -5.23 1.48
C LEU A 146 9.29 -4.81 2.94
N PRO A 147 9.34 -3.51 3.23
CA PRO A 147 9.44 -3.03 4.60
C PRO A 147 8.51 -3.86 5.49
N PRO A 148 8.94 -4.31 6.68
CA PRO A 148 8.19 -5.27 7.50
C PRO A 148 6.75 -4.81 7.78
N GLN A 149 6.49 -3.50 7.73
CA GLN A 149 5.14 -2.92 7.83
C GLN A 149 4.20 -3.35 6.71
N ILE A 150 4.71 -3.48 5.48
CA ILE A 150 3.95 -3.92 4.31
C ILE A 150 3.76 -5.43 4.35
N GLU A 151 4.79 -6.20 4.72
CA GLU A 151 4.68 -7.65 4.87
C GLU A 151 3.66 -8.04 5.95
N MET A 152 3.62 -7.31 7.07
CA MET A 152 2.58 -7.44 8.10
C MET A 152 1.16 -7.17 7.55
N LEU A 153 0.99 -6.19 6.67
CA LEU A 153 -0.32 -5.88 6.06
C LEU A 153 -0.79 -6.93 5.04
N TYR A 154 0.13 -7.69 4.43
CA TYR A 154 -0.19 -8.79 3.53
C TYR A 154 -0.45 -10.11 4.26
N PHE A 155 0.11 -10.30 5.46
CA PHE A 155 -0.03 -11.52 6.26
C PHE A 155 -0.97 -11.40 7.47
N GLN A 156 -1.55 -10.24 7.74
CA GLN A 156 -2.56 -10.12 8.80
C GLN A 156 -3.92 -10.64 8.31
N PRO A 157 -4.46 -11.73 8.90
CA PRO A 157 -5.88 -12.02 8.79
C PRO A 157 -6.60 -10.98 9.64
N ASP A 158 -7.39 -10.11 9.01
CA ASP A 158 -8.44 -9.30 9.62
C ASP A 158 -8.16 -8.74 11.02
N SER A 159 -6.99 -8.11 11.23
CA SER A 159 -6.86 -7.18 12.36
C SER A 159 -7.47 -5.86 11.92
N VAL A 160 -8.80 -5.84 11.90
CA VAL A 160 -9.62 -4.63 12.00
C VAL A 160 -8.90 -3.59 12.84
N MET A 161 -8.41 -2.54 12.19
CA MET A 161 -8.22 -1.25 12.85
C MET A 161 -9.62 -0.84 13.32
N ASP A 162 -9.96 -1.25 14.54
CA ASP A 162 -11.20 -0.91 15.19
C ASP A 162 -11.29 0.63 15.30
N PRO A 163 -12.21 1.27 14.55
CA PRO A 163 -12.32 2.72 14.56
C PRO A 163 -12.74 3.26 15.94
N VAL A 164 -13.28 2.42 16.83
CA VAL A 164 -13.69 2.80 18.19
C VAL A 164 -12.46 3.07 19.08
N SER A 165 -11.41 2.26 18.94
CA SER A 165 -10.17 2.42 19.71
C SER A 165 -9.39 3.71 19.39
N MET A 166 -9.51 4.23 18.17
CA MET A 166 -8.86 5.49 17.75
C MET A 166 -9.61 6.75 18.22
N LEU A 167 -10.91 6.64 18.50
CA LEU A 167 -11.73 7.75 19.00
C LEU A 167 -11.58 7.98 20.51
N GLN A 168 -11.25 6.95 21.28
CA GLN A 168 -11.05 7.05 22.74
C GLN A 168 -9.80 7.85 23.14
N GLY A 169 -8.85 8.08 22.21
CA GLY A 169 -7.69 8.95 22.45
C GLY A 169 -8.01 10.46 22.41
N TYR A 170 -9.16 10.86 21.87
CA TYR A 170 -9.54 12.27 21.70
C TYR A 170 -10.60 12.76 22.71
N GLU A 171 -11.20 11.87 23.50
CA GLU A 171 -12.15 12.26 24.56
C GLU A 171 -11.49 12.57 25.92
N ASN A 172 -10.16 12.44 26.02
CA ASN A 172 -9.39 12.70 27.25
C ASN A 172 -8.48 13.94 27.18
N ILE A 173 -8.84 14.96 26.41
CA ILE A 173 -8.23 16.31 26.49
C ILE A 173 -9.32 17.35 26.74
#